data_AF-A0A0U1P339-F1
#
_entry.id   AF-A0A0U1P339-F1
#
_cell.length_a   1.000
_cell.length_b   1.000
_cell.length_c   1.000
_cell.angle_alpha   90.00
_cell.angle_beta   90.00
_cell.angle_gamma   90.00
#
_symmetry.space_group_name_H-M   'P 1'
#
loop_
_entity.id
_entity.type
_entity.pdbx_description
1 polymer ?
#
loop_
_entity_poly.entity_id
_entity_poly.type
_entity_poly.pdbx_seq_one_letter_code
_entity_poly.pdbx_strand_id
1 'polypeptide(L)'
;MKGYIGPHQRLMLKTILGHIDFLTQQIELLDQEVAKRLVPQEEDIERLDSIPGFGRRMAEQILSEVGTNVKSQFLIAAHMCSWAGLVPEQNESAGKRKSAKTKKGNKYLSSALTETAH
;
A
#
# COMPACT_ATOMS: atom_id res chain seq x y z
N MET A 1 -42.42 11.52 -17.94
CA MET A 1 -41.91 10.74 -16.78
C MET A 1 -41.18 11.72 -15.86
N LYS A 2 -41.84 12.29 -14.84
CA LYS A 2 -41.24 13.28 -13.92
C LYS A 2 -40.59 12.53 -12.76
N GLY A 3 -39.27 12.61 -12.66
CA GLY A 3 -38.50 11.91 -11.62
C GLY A 3 -38.91 12.33 -10.21
N TYR A 4 -39.28 11.36 -9.39
CA TYR A 4 -39.67 11.51 -7.99
C TYR A 4 -38.44 11.70 -7.09
N ILE A 5 -37.75 12.84 -7.19
CA ILE A 5 -36.78 13.24 -6.15
C ILE A 5 -37.44 14.32 -5.30
N GLY A 6 -38.00 13.90 -4.18
CA GLY A 6 -38.63 14.79 -3.21
C GLY A 6 -37.61 15.71 -2.52
N PRO A 7 -38.05 16.81 -1.88
CA PRO A 7 -37.17 17.76 -1.21
C PRO A 7 -36.22 17.11 -0.20
N HIS A 8 -36.71 16.13 0.56
CA HIS A 8 -35.91 15.39 1.55
C HIS A 8 -34.83 14.51 0.90
N GLN A 9 -35.16 13.80 -0.19
CA GLN A 9 -34.18 12.99 -0.92
C GLN A 9 -33.10 13.86 -1.57
N ARG A 10 -33.47 15.04 -2.08
CA ARG A 10 -32.51 16.02 -2.60
C ARG A 10 -31.55 16.52 -1.52
N LEU A 11 -32.07 16.75 -0.31
CA LEU A 11 -31.25 17.16 0.83
C LEU A 11 -30.27 16.04 1.23
N MET A 12 -30.74 14.80 1.34
CA MET A 12 -29.90 13.63 1.64
C MET A 12 -28.79 13.45 0.60
N LEU A 13 -29.12 13.49 -0.69
CA LEU A 13 -28.15 13.37 -1.78
C LEU A 13 -27.10 14.49 -1.73
N LYS A 14 -27.52 15.73 -1.48
CA LYS A 14 -26.60 16.86 -1.35
C LYS A 14 -25.63 16.69 -0.18
N THR A 15 -26.11 16.18 0.95
CA THR A 15 -25.26 15.91 2.12
C THR A 15 -24.25 14.81 1.85
N ILE A 16 -24.67 13.71 1.21
CA ILE A 16 -23.77 12.60 0.88
C ILE A 16 -22.71 13.05 -0.14
N LEU A 17 -23.11 13.78 -1.18
CA LEU A 17 -22.16 14.32 -2.17
C LEU A 17 -21.15 15.27 -1.51
N GLY A 18 -21.60 16.17 -0.63
CA GLY A 18 -20.68 17.03 0.10
C GLY A 18 -19.69 16.27 1.01
N HIS A 19 -20.11 15.13 1.56
CA HIS A 19 -19.21 14.28 2.35
C HIS A 19 -18.21 13.53 1.47
N ILE A 20 -18.62 13.09 0.28
CA ILE A 20 -17.71 12.51 -0.72
C ILE A 20 -16.67 13.57 -1.11
N ASP A 21 -17.09 14.78 -1.46
CA ASP A 21 -16.19 15.87 -1.84
C ASP A 21 -15.20 16.18 -0.72
N PHE A 22 -15.66 16.25 0.54
CA PHE A 22 -14.80 16.44 1.70
C PHE A 22 -13.76 15.33 1.83
N LEU A 23 -14.18 14.06 1.77
CA LEU A 23 -13.25 12.94 1.88
C LEU A 23 -12.26 12.91 0.72
N THR A 24 -12.68 13.24 -0.50
CA THR A 24 -11.79 13.37 -1.65
C THR A 24 -10.73 14.44 -1.41
N GLN A 25 -11.10 15.61 -0.88
CA GLN A 25 -10.13 16.64 -0.52
C GLN A 25 -9.16 16.20 0.58
N GLN A 26 -9.65 15.45 1.59
CA GLN A 26 -8.78 14.93 2.64
C GLN A 26 -7.78 13.90 2.10
N ILE A 27 -8.20 13.04 1.19
CA ILE A 27 -7.31 12.08 0.51
C ILE A 27 -6.22 12.84 -0.24
N GLU A 28 -6.59 13.83 -1.06
CA GLU A 28 -5.62 14.60 -1.85
C GLU A 28 -4.62 15.38 -0.99
N LEU A 29 -5.07 15.93 0.14
CA LEU A 29 -4.19 16.58 1.12
C LEU A 29 -3.18 15.59 1.69
N LEU A 30 -3.65 14.41 2.10
CA LEU A 30 -2.79 13.36 2.65
C LEU A 30 -1.80 12.84 1.61
N ASP A 31 -2.24 12.65 0.37
CA ASP A 31 -1.38 12.25 -0.76
C ASP A 31 -0.27 13.29 -0.98
N GLN A 32 -0.59 14.59 -0.95
CA GLN A 32 0.43 15.65 -1.05
C GLN A 32 1.40 15.67 0.12
N GLU A 33 0.92 15.42 1.34
CA GLU A 33 1.78 15.36 2.53
C GLU A 33 2.71 14.14 2.49
N VAL A 34 2.21 13.00 2.02
CA VAL A 34 3.03 11.81 1.76
C VAL A 34 4.08 12.15 0.70
N ALA A 35 3.70 12.69 -0.46
CA ALA A 35 4.63 13.06 -1.51
C ALA A 35 5.75 14.00 -1.00
N LYS A 36 5.42 15.02 -0.20
CA LYS A 36 6.40 15.93 0.42
C LYS A 36 7.41 15.22 1.32
N ARG A 37 6.95 14.24 2.11
CA ARG A 37 7.81 13.46 3.00
C ARG A 37 8.69 12.47 2.26
N LEU A 38 8.28 12.09 1.05
CA LEU A 38 9.00 11.17 0.19
C LEU A 38 10.03 11.86 -0.72
N VAL A 39 10.01 13.20 -0.85
CA VAL A 39 11.03 13.99 -1.59
C VAL A 39 12.48 13.62 -1.25
N PRO A 40 12.88 13.38 0.01
CA PRO A 40 14.25 12.97 0.35
C PRO A 40 14.64 11.59 -0.20
N GLN A 41 13.68 10.84 -0.74
CA GLN A 41 13.80 9.46 -1.20
C GLN A 41 13.43 9.32 -2.69
N GLU A 42 13.37 10.44 -3.43
CA GLU A 42 12.98 10.45 -4.84
C GLU A 42 13.90 9.55 -5.69
N GLU A 43 15.19 9.45 -5.37
CA GLU A 43 16.12 8.49 -6.04
C GLU A 43 15.69 7.03 -5.85
N ASP A 44 15.15 6.67 -4.69
CA ASP A 44 14.69 5.31 -4.41
C ASP A 44 13.34 5.05 -5.11
N ILE A 45 12.50 6.08 -5.24
CA ILE A 45 11.24 6.02 -6.01
C ILE A 45 11.54 5.86 -7.50
N GLU A 46 12.46 6.64 -8.08
CA GLU A 46 12.85 6.50 -9.49
C GLU A 46 13.47 5.13 -9.79
N ARG A 47 14.28 4.59 -8.87
CA ARG A 47 14.80 3.22 -9.01
C ARG A 47 13.68 2.18 -9.01
N LEU A 48 12.68 2.32 -8.15
CA LEU A 48 11.54 1.42 -8.12
C LEU A 48 10.66 1.58 -9.37
N ASP A 49 10.42 2.81 -9.84
CA ASP A 49 9.65 3.11 -11.06
C ASP A 49 10.34 2.60 -12.34
N SER A 50 11.67 2.46 -12.31
CA SER A 50 12.44 1.84 -13.42
C SER A 50 12.19 0.34 -13.58
N ILE A 51 11.57 -0.33 -12.59
CA ILE A 51 11.21 -1.75 -12.67
C ILE A 51 9.86 -1.84 -13.40
N PRO A 52 9.79 -2.54 -14.55
CA PRO A 52 8.53 -2.69 -15.29
C PRO A 52 7.44 -3.30 -14.38
N GLY A 53 6.30 -2.63 -14.26
CA GLY A 53 5.19 -3.04 -13.40
C GLY A 53 5.13 -2.35 -12.03
N PHE A 54 6.24 -1.75 -11.56
CA PHE A 54 6.25 -0.90 -10.37
C PHE A 54 5.94 0.54 -10.79
N GLY A 55 4.68 0.97 -10.72
CA GLY A 55 4.35 2.38 -10.92
C GLY A 55 4.69 3.22 -9.69
N ARG A 56 4.90 4.53 -9.87
CA ARG A 56 5.14 5.52 -8.80
C ARG A 56 4.27 5.34 -7.54
N ARG A 57 2.95 5.16 -7.70
CA ARG A 57 2.02 4.97 -6.57
C ARG A 57 2.37 3.74 -5.72
N MET A 58 2.87 2.70 -6.37
CA MET A 58 3.30 1.47 -5.69
C MET A 58 4.61 1.70 -4.92
N ALA A 59 5.55 2.44 -5.50
CA ALA A 59 6.78 2.83 -4.82
C ALA A 59 6.48 3.64 -3.55
N GLU A 60 5.55 4.60 -3.63
CA GLU A 60 5.08 5.39 -2.49
C GLU A 60 4.42 4.51 -1.41
N GLN A 61 3.58 3.55 -1.82
CA GLN A 61 2.94 2.61 -0.89
C GLN A 61 3.98 1.71 -0.21
N ILE A 62 4.94 1.17 -0.95
CA ILE A 62 6.03 0.36 -0.38
C ILE A 62 6.86 1.20 0.60
N LEU A 63 7.18 2.43 0.24
CA LEU A 63 8.03 3.29 1.04
C LEU A 63 7.34 3.78 2.32
N SER A 64 6.03 4.00 2.27
CA SER A 64 5.22 4.27 3.47
C SER A 64 5.11 3.09 4.42
N GLU A 65 5.06 1.85 3.90
CA GLU A 65 4.97 0.63 4.70
C GLU A 65 6.34 0.20 5.28
N VAL A 66 7.42 0.37 4.53
CA VAL A 66 8.79 0.03 4.95
C VAL A 66 9.41 1.16 5.79
N GLY A 67 8.94 2.40 5.61
CA GLY A 67 9.44 3.59 6.29
C GLY A 67 10.76 4.10 5.70
N THR A 68 11.19 5.28 6.15
CA THR A 68 12.30 6.01 5.52
C THR A 68 13.70 5.43 5.80
N ASN A 69 13.80 4.52 6.77
CA ASN A 69 15.08 3.94 7.20
C ASN A 69 15.15 2.44 6.90
N VAL A 70 15.05 2.09 5.62
CA VAL A 70 15.08 0.70 5.14
C VAL A 70 16.38 -0.01 5.55
N LYS A 71 17.52 0.68 5.46
CA LYS A 71 18.85 0.11 5.79
C LYS A 71 19.03 -0.18 7.29
N SER A 72 18.45 0.63 8.18
CA SER A 72 18.51 0.35 9.62
C SER A 72 17.50 -0.71 10.04
N GLN A 73 16.40 -0.87 9.31
CA GLN A 73 15.35 -1.84 9.64
C GLN A 73 15.65 -3.24 9.07
N PHE A 74 16.29 -3.31 7.90
CA PHE A 74 16.60 -4.55 7.20
C PHE A 74 18.06 -4.60 6.76
N LEU A 75 18.83 -5.50 7.38
CA LEU A 75 20.25 -5.70 7.07
C LEU A 75 20.49 -6.28 5.67
N ILE A 76 19.57 -7.10 5.17
CA ILE A 76 19.66 -7.79 3.87
C ILE A 76 18.23 -7.91 3.29
N ALA A 77 18.11 -7.85 1.97
CA ALA A 77 16.83 -7.98 1.25
C ALA A 77 16.00 -9.23 1.66
N ALA A 78 16.67 -10.35 2.00
CA ALA A 78 16.00 -11.55 2.49
C ALA A 78 15.19 -11.33 3.78
N HIS A 79 15.64 -10.46 4.68
CA HIS A 79 14.91 -10.10 5.89
C HIS A 79 13.65 -9.29 5.58
N MET A 80 13.74 -8.38 4.60
CA MET A 80 12.59 -7.62 4.10
C MET A 80 11.57 -8.55 3.45
N CYS A 81 11.98 -9.46 2.56
CA CYS A 81 11.08 -10.42 1.91
C CYS A 81 10.40 -11.36 2.93
N SER A 82 11.09 -11.73 4.01
CA SER A 82 10.50 -12.52 5.09
C SER A 82 9.47 -11.73 5.90
N TRP A 83 9.73 -10.45 6.20
CA TRP A 83 8.80 -9.54 6.88
C TRP A 83 7.57 -9.21 6.03
N ALA A 84 7.77 -9.00 4.73
CA ALA A 84 6.74 -8.85 3.70
C ALA A 84 5.82 -10.07 3.60
N GLY A 85 6.25 -11.23 4.11
CA GLY A 85 5.54 -12.48 3.91
C GLY A 85 5.59 -12.95 2.47
N LEU A 86 6.71 -12.76 1.77
CA LEU A 86 6.95 -13.31 0.43
C LEU A 86 7.72 -14.63 0.46
N VAL A 87 8.33 -14.96 1.61
CA VAL A 87 9.13 -16.17 1.79
C VAL A 87 8.29 -17.23 2.52
N PRO A 88 8.27 -18.49 2.04
CA PRO A 88 7.61 -19.59 2.74
C PRO A 88 8.23 -19.79 4.12
N GLU A 89 7.41 -20.08 5.13
CA GLU A 89 7.88 -20.26 6.49
C GLU A 89 8.77 -21.51 6.62
N GLN A 90 9.97 -21.37 7.18
CA GLN A 90 10.80 -22.51 7.54
C GLN A 90 10.25 -23.15 8.83
N ASN A 91 9.22 -23.99 8.69
CA ASN A 91 8.57 -24.69 9.79
C ASN A 91 9.19 -26.07 9.98
N GLU A 92 10.31 -26.13 10.70
CA GLU A 92 10.97 -27.37 11.10
C GLU A 92 10.87 -27.57 12.61
N SER A 93 10.46 -28.77 13.03
CA SER A 93 10.40 -29.14 14.44
C SER A 93 11.00 -30.54 14.58
N ALA A 94 11.99 -30.67 15.46
CA ALA A 94 12.74 -31.92 15.68
C ALA A 94 13.23 -32.58 14.37
N GLY A 95 13.79 -31.79 13.45
CA GLY A 95 14.33 -32.27 12.18
C GLY A 95 13.30 -32.68 11.11
N LYS A 96 12.00 -32.52 11.37
CA LYS A 96 10.93 -32.80 10.40
C LYS A 96 10.37 -31.52 9.82
N ARG A 97 10.39 -31.41 8.49
CA ARG A 97 9.73 -30.34 7.73
C ARG A 97 8.20 -30.48 7.82
N LYS A 98 7.53 -29.44 8.32
CA LYS A 98 6.06 -29.32 8.33
C LYS A 98 5.61 -28.49 7.14
N SER A 99 4.29 -28.49 6.85
CA SER A 99 3.71 -27.64 5.80
C SER A 99 4.07 -26.17 6.05
N ALA A 100 4.85 -25.60 5.14
CA ALA A 100 5.26 -24.22 5.13
C ALA A 100 4.18 -23.38 4.44
N LYS A 101 3.33 -22.72 5.22
CA LYS A 101 2.48 -21.65 4.67
C LYS A 101 3.27 -20.36 4.68
N THR A 102 3.04 -19.50 3.70
CA THR A 102 3.58 -18.14 3.70
C THR A 102 3.08 -17.42 4.96
N LYS A 103 3.99 -16.74 5.69
CA LYS A 103 3.63 -16.01 6.91
C LYS A 103 2.56 -14.95 6.60
N LYS A 104 1.73 -14.60 7.60
CA LYS A 104 0.91 -13.37 7.56
C LYS A 104 1.85 -12.17 7.70
N GLY A 105 2.57 -11.82 6.63
CA GLY A 105 3.38 -10.61 6.54
C GLY A 105 2.50 -9.36 6.41
N ASN A 106 3.13 -8.23 6.09
CA ASN A 106 2.38 -7.01 5.80
C ASN A 106 1.45 -7.23 4.59
N LYS A 107 0.14 -7.25 4.84
CA LYS A 107 -0.87 -7.58 3.82
C LYS A 107 -0.84 -6.60 2.65
N TYR A 108 -0.71 -5.30 2.94
CA TYR A 108 -0.70 -4.24 1.92
C TYR A 108 0.56 -4.33 1.06
N LEU A 109 1.71 -4.62 1.67
CA LEU A 109 2.97 -4.81 0.95
C LEU A 109 2.95 -6.11 0.12
N SER A 110 2.36 -7.19 0.64
CA SER A 110 2.24 -8.45 -0.10
C SER A 110 1.31 -8.32 -1.31
N SER A 111 0.17 -7.63 -1.18
CA SER A 111 -0.74 -7.38 -2.30
C SER A 111 -0.10 -6.49 -3.35
N ALA A 112 0.53 -5.39 -2.91
CA ALA A 112 1.29 -4.47 -3.75
C ALA A 112 2.30 -5.22 -4.63
N LEU A 113 3.16 -6.04 -4.02
CA LEU A 113 4.22 -6.79 -4.73
C LEU A 113 3.66 -7.90 -5.64
N THR A 114 2.48 -8.45 -5.34
CA THR A 114 1.83 -9.46 -6.19
C THR A 114 1.18 -8.82 -7.41
N GLU A 115 0.62 -7.62 -7.27
CA GLU A 115 0.01 -6.84 -8.36
C GLU A 115 1.05 -6.40 -9.39
N THR A 116 2.25 -6.02 -8.96
CA THR A 116 3.36 -5.64 -9.85
C THR A 116 4.04 -6.80 -10.59
N ALA A 117 3.82 -8.04 -10.12
CA ALA A 117 4.43 -9.23 -10.72
C ALA A 117 3.64 -9.78 -11.93
N HIS A 118 2.47 -9.20 -12.20
CA HIS A 118 1.58 -9.53 -13.31
C HIS A 118 1.79 -8.59 -14.50
#